data_AF-A0A942FXE5-F1
#
_entry.id   AF-A0A942FXE5-F1
#
_cell.length_a   1.000
_cell.length_b   1.000
_cell.length_c   1.000
_cell.angle_alpha   90.00
_cell.angle_beta   90.00
_cell.angle_gamma   90.00
#
_symmetry.space_group_name_H-M   'P 1'
#
loop_
_entity.id
_entity.type
_entity.pdbx_description
1 polymer ?
#
loop_
_entity_poly.entity_id
_entity_poly.type
_entity_poly.pdbx_seq_one_letter_code
_entity_poly.pdbx_strand_id
1 'polypeptide(L)'
;MKIIPVLIREKIVKTRKDHRCFGCCEKIPAGSEVHAEICAGDGGIYTLYFCEVCWMFMNENRDLCEDCDGFVYEGWIGDARR
;
A
#
# COMPACT_ATOMS: atom_id res chain seq x y z
N MET A 1 -14.69 -4.74 18.11
CA MET A 1 -13.32 -4.19 18.21
C MET A 1 -12.79 -4.11 16.79
N LYS A 2 -12.72 -2.93 16.18
CA LYS A 2 -12.10 -2.77 14.85
C LYS A 2 -10.60 -2.84 15.06
N ILE A 3 -9.92 -3.81 14.44
CA ILE A 3 -8.46 -3.90 14.50
C ILE A 3 -7.95 -2.95 13.42
N ILE A 4 -7.38 -1.82 13.86
CA ILE A 4 -6.75 -0.83 13.00
C ILE A 4 -5.33 -1.30 12.77
N PRO A 5 -4.88 -1.56 11.53
CA PRO A 5 -3.51 -1.93 11.32
C PRO A 5 -2.55 -0.81 11.76
N VAL A 6 -1.35 -1.18 12.18
CA VAL A 6 -0.33 -0.23 12.63
C VAL A 6 0.83 -0.31 11.67
N LEU A 7 1.21 0.82 11.07
CA LEU A 7 2.44 0.91 10.30
C LEU A 7 3.64 0.70 11.23
N ILE A 8 4.36 -0.39 11.03
CA ILE A 8 5.57 -0.72 11.78
C ILE A 8 6.78 -0.04 11.12
N ARG A 9 6.88 -0.14 9.80
CA ARG A 9 8.05 0.31 9.06
C ARG A 9 7.73 0.54 7.59
N GLU A 10 8.33 1.57 7.04
CA GLU A 10 8.39 1.84 5.61
C GLU A 10 9.83 1.65 5.10
N LYS A 11 9.98 1.14 3.86
CA LYS A 11 11.27 1.06 3.18
C LYS A 11 11.11 0.90 1.67
N ILE A 12 12.13 1.31 0.93
CA ILE A 12 12.31 0.94 -0.47
C ILE A 12 12.97 -0.44 -0.54
N VAL A 13 12.41 -1.34 -1.35
CA VAL A 13 12.91 -2.72 -1.54
C VAL A 13 12.94 -3.10 -3.01
N LYS A 14 13.84 -4.02 -3.36
CA LYS A 14 13.82 -4.71 -4.64
C LYS A 14 13.02 -6.01 -4.54
N THR A 15 12.00 -6.18 -5.37
CA THR A 15 11.14 -7.36 -5.35
C THR A 15 11.90 -8.62 -5.79
N ARG A 16 11.56 -9.77 -5.19
CA ARG A 16 12.17 -11.08 -5.52
C ARG A 16 11.28 -11.95 -6.42
N LYS A 17 10.00 -11.59 -6.54
CA LYS A 17 8.98 -12.24 -7.36
C LYS A 17 8.00 -11.18 -7.86
N ASP A 18 7.10 -11.57 -8.74
CA ASP A 18 6.01 -10.69 -9.15
C ASP A 18 5.09 -10.40 -7.96
N HIS A 19 4.66 -9.14 -7.85
CA HIS A 19 3.70 -8.66 -6.87
C HIS A 19 2.57 -7.91 -7.58
N ARG A 20 1.56 -7.50 -6.81
CA ARG A 20 0.56 -6.54 -7.24
C ARG A 20 0.71 -5.28 -6.40
N CYS A 21 0.55 -4.13 -7.04
CA CYS A 21 0.49 -2.86 -6.33
C CYS A 21 -0.77 -2.82 -5.47
N PHE A 22 -0.64 -2.57 -4.17
CA PHE A 22 -1.78 -2.45 -3.28
C PHE A 22 -2.67 -1.26 -3.64
N GLY A 23 -2.11 -0.19 -4.21
CA GLY A 23 -2.86 1.00 -4.60
C GLY A 23 -3.71 0.81 -5.88
N CYS A 24 -3.11 0.34 -6.97
CA CYS A 24 -3.77 0.28 -8.29
C CYS A 24 -3.99 -1.14 -8.83
N CYS A 25 -3.63 -2.18 -8.08
CA CYS A 25 -3.73 -3.60 -8.46
C CYS A 25 -2.91 -4.03 -9.69
N GLU A 26 -2.17 -3.12 -10.32
CA GLU A 26 -1.29 -3.42 -11.44
C GLU A 26 -0.13 -4.35 -11.03
N LYS A 27 0.33 -5.14 -12.01
CA LYS A 27 1.45 -6.05 -11.80
C LYS A 27 2.74 -5.27 -11.55
N ILE A 28 3.45 -5.63 -10.48
CA ILE A 28 4.82 -5.21 -10.19
C ILE A 28 5.73 -6.40 -10.57
N PRO A 29 6.56 -6.29 -11.61
CA PRO A 29 7.49 -7.35 -11.98
C PRO A 29 8.52 -7.67 -10.89
N ALA A 30 9.02 -8.90 -10.88
CA ALA A 30 10.20 -9.28 -10.11
C ALA A 30 11.41 -8.40 -10.49
N GLY A 31 12.19 -7.98 -9.50
CA GLY A 31 13.35 -7.11 -9.68
C GLY A 31 13.03 -5.61 -9.73
N SER A 32 11.77 -5.21 -9.66
CA SER A 32 11.36 -3.81 -9.53
C SER A 32 11.72 -3.24 -8.16
N GLU A 33 12.07 -1.96 -8.13
CA GLU A 33 12.21 -1.18 -6.90
C GLU A 33 10.84 -0.60 -6.53
N VAL A 34 10.40 -0.79 -5.28
CA VAL A 34 9.07 -0.41 -4.79
C VAL A 34 9.09 0.08 -3.36
N HIS A 35 8.08 0.88 -3.01
CA HIS A 35 7.81 1.22 -1.62
C HIS A 35 7.06 0.07 -0.93
N ALA A 36 7.57 -0.33 0.22
CA ALA A 36 6.98 -1.39 1.03
C ALA A 36 6.65 -0.87 2.43
N GLU A 37 5.38 -1.02 2.80
CA GLU A 37 4.89 -0.78 4.15
C GLU A 37 4.71 -2.11 4.86
N ILE A 38 5.28 -2.23 6.06
CA ILE A 38 5.11 -3.37 6.95
C ILE A 38 4.11 -2.97 8.00
N CYS A 39 2.98 -3.67 8.03
CA CYS A 39 1.86 -3.37 8.92
C CYS A 39 1.58 -4.54 9.86
N ALA A 40 1.14 -4.25 11.07
CA ALA A 40 0.56 -5.25 11.98
C ALA A 40 -0.94 -5.03 12.09
N GLY A 41 -1.73 -6.06 11.81
CA GLY A 41 -3.19 -6.02 11.84
C GLY A 41 -3.75 -7.45 11.78
N ASP A 42 -5.00 -7.64 12.19
CA ASP A 42 -5.70 -8.92 12.11
C ASP A 42 -4.95 -10.13 12.71
N GLY A 43 -4.18 -9.88 13.78
CA GLY A 43 -3.40 -10.92 14.48
C GLY A 43 -2.10 -11.31 13.78
N GLY A 44 -1.65 -10.58 12.76
CA GLY A 44 -0.43 -10.86 12.02
C GLY A 44 0.35 -9.63 11.55
N ILE A 45 1.50 -9.88 10.92
CA ILE A 45 2.32 -8.87 10.24
C ILE A 45 2.26 -9.17 8.75
N TYR A 46 1.98 -8.15 7.94
CA TYR A 46 1.94 -8.25 6.48
C TYR A 46 2.69 -7.08 5.84
N THR A 47 2.92 -7.19 4.53
CA THR A 47 3.64 -6.18 3.75
C THR A 47 2.82 -5.76 2.56
N LEU A 48 2.59 -4.46 2.42
CA LEU A 48 1.94 -3.84 1.28
C LEU A 48 3.01 -3.28 0.34
N TYR A 49 2.83 -3.49 -0.97
CA TYR A 49 3.77 -3.03 -1.99
C TYR A 49 3.11 -1.97 -2.85
N PHE A 50 3.79 -0.86 -3.08
CA PHE A 50 3.30 0.25 -3.88
C PHE A 50 4.26 0.54 -5.02
N CYS A 51 3.73 0.68 -6.24
CA CYS A 51 4.47 1.31 -7.31
C CYS A 51 4.68 2.79 -6.99
N GLU A 52 5.73 3.37 -7.57
CA GLU A 52 6.11 4.78 -7.36
C GLU A 52 4.92 5.74 -7.53
N VAL A 53 4.14 5.56 -8.61
CA VAL A 53 3.00 6.42 -8.92
C VAL A 53 1.89 6.33 -7.85
N CYS A 54 1.67 5.15 -7.27
CA CYS A 54 0.70 4.99 -6.18
C CYS A 54 1.24 5.54 -4.86
N TRP A 55 2.54 5.36 -4.62
CA TRP A 55 3.21 5.88 -3.45
C TRP A 55 3.15 7.41 -3.38
N MET A 56 3.51 8.09 -4.48
CA MET A 56 3.42 9.54 -4.59
C MET A 56 1.99 10.03 -4.37
N PHE A 57 1.02 9.39 -5.03
CA PHE A 57 -0.38 9.76 -4.90
C PHE A 57 -0.86 9.66 -3.45
N MET A 58 -0.54 8.58 -2.72
CA MET A 58 -0.92 8.47 -1.31
C MET A 58 -0.27 9.54 -0.44
N ASN A 59 1.01 9.86 -0.66
CA ASN A 59 1.69 10.87 0.15
C ASN A 59 1.16 12.28 -0.10
N GLU A 60 0.80 12.60 -1.33
CA GLU A 60 0.21 13.89 -1.70
C GLU A 60 -1.25 14.02 -1.25
N ASN A 61 -1.95 12.90 -1.10
CA ASN A 61 -3.39 12.85 -0.85
C ASN A 61 -3.74 12.09 0.43
N ARG A 62 -2.82 12.09 1.41
CA ARG A 62 -2.98 11.35 2.67
C ARG A 62 -4.22 11.78 3.45
N ASP A 63 -4.64 13.02 3.24
CA ASP A 63 -5.79 13.65 3.88
C ASP A 63 -7.12 13.40 3.12
N LEU A 64 -7.09 12.82 1.91
CA LEU A 64 -8.30 12.61 1.09
C LEU A 64 -9.11 11.38 1.47
N CYS A 65 -8.65 10.55 2.41
CA CYS A 65 -9.52 9.48 2.91
C CYS A 65 -10.25 9.88 4.20
N GLU A 66 -11.33 10.64 4.05
CA GLU A 66 -12.23 11.02 5.16
C GLU A 66 -13.03 9.82 5.72
N ASP A 67 -13.30 8.80 4.90
CA ASP A 67 -14.09 7.61 5.30
C ASP A 67 -13.23 6.37 5.63
N CYS A 68 -11.94 6.41 5.34
CA CYS A 68 -11.01 5.44 5.87
C CYS A 68 -10.76 5.87 7.32
N ASP A 69 -11.10 5.04 8.31
CA ASP A 69 -10.63 5.19 9.70
C ASP A 69 -9.08 5.01 9.77
N GLY A 70 -8.31 5.76 8.97
CA GLY A 70 -6.87 5.65 8.76
C GLY A 70 -6.39 4.57 7.77
N PHE A 71 -7.29 3.87 7.06
CA PHE A 71 -6.95 2.69 6.24
C PHE A 71 -7.46 2.67 4.80
N VAL A 72 -6.53 2.70 3.83
CA VAL A 72 -6.80 2.42 2.41
C VAL A 72 -7.00 0.91 2.16
N TYR A 73 -7.93 0.56 1.27
CA TYR A 73 -8.14 -0.82 0.82
C TYR A 73 -7.36 -1.13 -0.47
N GLU A 74 -7.17 -2.42 -0.77
CA GLU A 74 -6.50 -2.86 -1.99
C GLU A 74 -7.25 -2.37 -3.23
N GLY A 75 -6.61 -1.56 -4.07
CA GLY A 75 -7.20 -1.01 -5.29
C GLY A 75 -7.78 0.39 -5.17
N TRP A 76 -7.81 0.99 -3.96
CA TRP A 76 -8.36 2.33 -3.71
C TRP A 76 -7.89 3.38 -4.72
N ILE A 77 -6.60 3.41 -5.07
CA ILE A 77 -6.06 4.42 -6.00
C ILE A 77 -6.47 4.11 -7.43
N GLY A 78 -6.60 2.83 -7.77
CA GLY A 78 -7.16 2.40 -9.05
C GLY A 78 -8.62 2.83 -9.23
N ASP A 79 -9.37 2.91 -8.14
CA ASP A 79 -10.76 3.35 -8.14
C ASP A 79 -10.86 4.89 -8.11
N ALA A 80 -10.02 5.57 -7.33
CA ALA A 80 -9.96 7.03 -7.26
C ALA A 80 -9.48 7.70 -8.58
N ARG A 81 -8.89 6.94 -9.51
CA ARG A 81 -8.42 7.42 -10.82
C ARG A 81 -9.43 7.23 -11.96
N ARG A 82 -10.60 6.61 -11.73
CA ARG A 82 -11.63 6.39 -12.74
C ARG A 82 -12.76 7.41 -12.62
#